data_AF-A0AAP9KSP1-F1
#
_entry.id   AF-A0AAP9KSP1-F1
#
_cell.length_a   1.000
_cell.length_b   1.000
_cell.length_c   1.000
_cell.angle_alpha   90.00
_cell.angle_beta   90.00
_cell.angle_gamma   90.00
#
_symmetry.space_group_name_H-M   'P 1'
#
loop_
_entity.id
_entity.type
_entity.pdbx_description
1 polymer ?
#
loop_
_entity_poly.entity_id
_entity_poly.type
_entity_poly.pdbx_seq_one_letter_code
_entity_poly.pdbx_strand_id
1 'polypeptide(L)'
;MNDKELIGKVHSSMYHQLKRKGYATAVDVLMDLEILSMTDYELWRNGKVLYLEKVCKVNLKKLSTILHEMRVYAKKGNLKPSFCVYKRWAVKKKNGQGKKPVIKLRFSKSGSEDIEKWYATHFVDTKKIEKIKEEKQVNNSDDKQ
;
A
#
# COMPACT_ATOMS: atom_id res chain seq x y z
N MET A 1 12.31 18.40 -3.97
CA MET A 1 12.02 17.29 -4.89
C MET A 1 11.27 17.81 -6.09
N ASN A 2 11.94 17.83 -7.24
CA ASN A 2 11.34 18.10 -8.55
C ASN A 2 10.61 16.83 -9.06
N ASP A 3 9.84 16.96 -10.15
CA ASP A 3 9.01 15.86 -10.64
C ASP A 3 9.85 14.69 -11.21
N LYS A 4 11.01 14.98 -11.81
CA LYS A 4 11.90 13.94 -12.37
C LYS A 4 12.51 13.07 -11.27
N GLU A 5 12.98 13.68 -10.18
CA GLU A 5 13.47 12.98 -8.98
C GLU A 5 12.36 12.14 -8.34
N LEU A 6 11.14 12.68 -8.28
CA LEU A 6 9.99 11.98 -7.71
C LEU A 6 9.70 10.70 -8.49
N ILE A 7 9.63 10.78 -9.82
CA ILE A 7 9.39 9.62 -10.71
C ILE A 7 10.46 8.54 -10.46
N GLY A 8 11.74 8.93 -10.44
CA GLY A 8 12.85 8.01 -10.19
C GLY A 8 12.72 7.28 -8.85
N LYS A 9 12.35 8.00 -7.78
CA LYS A 9 12.14 7.41 -6.46
C LYS A 9 10.93 6.48 -6.40
N VAL A 10 9.82 6.84 -7.04
CA VAL A 10 8.63 5.97 -7.12
C VAL A 10 9.00 4.64 -7.80
N HIS A 11 9.69 4.69 -8.93
CA HIS A 11 10.11 3.49 -9.66
C HIS A 11 11.08 2.63 -8.84
N SER A 12 12.05 3.26 -8.18
CA SER A 12 12.99 2.55 -7.30
C SER A 12 12.26 1.84 -6.14
N SER A 13 11.36 2.55 -5.45
CA SER A 13 10.55 1.98 -4.37
C SER A 13 9.72 0.79 -4.85
N MET A 14 9.00 0.93 -5.97
CA MET A 14 8.21 -0.17 -6.54
C MET A 14 9.09 -1.37 -6.90
N TYR A 15 10.23 -1.15 -7.56
CA TYR A 15 11.17 -2.21 -7.90
C TYR A 15 11.63 -2.98 -6.65
N HIS A 16 12.03 -2.29 -5.58
CA HIS A 16 12.48 -2.93 -4.35
C HIS A 16 11.34 -3.70 -3.66
N GLN A 17 10.13 -3.16 -3.63
CA GLN A 17 8.96 -3.86 -3.08
C GLN A 17 8.64 -5.14 -3.87
N LEU A 18 8.58 -5.05 -5.20
CA LEU A 18 8.32 -6.21 -6.06
C LEU A 18 9.40 -7.28 -5.89
N LYS A 19 10.67 -6.89 -5.90
CA LYS A 19 11.79 -7.82 -5.69
C LYS A 19 11.72 -8.53 -4.33
N ARG A 20 11.38 -7.81 -3.27
CA ARG A 20 11.36 -8.33 -1.89
C ARG A 20 10.15 -9.19 -1.57
N LYS A 21 8.95 -8.77 -1.96
CA LYS A 21 7.68 -9.41 -1.53
C LYS A 21 6.71 -9.77 -2.65
N GLY A 22 7.04 -9.44 -3.91
CA GLY A 22 6.22 -9.77 -5.09
C GLY A 22 5.05 -8.82 -5.35
N TYR A 23 4.88 -7.75 -4.57
CA TYR A 23 3.87 -6.72 -4.83
C TYR A 23 4.31 -5.35 -4.30
N ALA A 24 3.77 -4.28 -4.88
CA ALA A 24 3.96 -2.90 -4.45
C ALA A 24 2.64 -2.26 -4.00
N THR A 25 2.69 -1.40 -2.98
CA THR A 25 1.51 -0.69 -2.45
C THR A 25 1.75 0.81 -2.38
N ALA A 26 0.68 1.61 -2.54
CA ALA A 26 0.79 3.06 -2.47
C ALA A 26 1.31 3.53 -1.10
N VAL A 27 0.84 2.89 -0.01
CA VAL A 27 1.26 3.21 1.36
C VAL A 27 2.75 2.99 1.56
N ASP A 28 3.28 1.86 1.08
CA ASP A 28 4.71 1.58 1.20
C ASP A 28 5.55 2.53 0.35
N VAL A 29 5.10 2.88 -0.87
CA VAL A 29 5.78 3.91 -1.68
C VAL A 29 5.81 5.24 -0.93
N LEU A 30 4.70 5.66 -0.31
CA LEU A 30 4.68 6.89 0.48
C LEU A 30 5.63 6.85 1.68
N MET A 31 5.80 5.69 2.32
CA MET A 31 6.74 5.51 3.42
C MET A 31 8.20 5.49 2.94
N ASP A 32 8.50 4.74 1.87
CA ASP A 32 9.84 4.68 1.26
C ASP A 32 10.34 6.05 0.77
N LEU A 33 9.41 6.91 0.33
CA LEU A 33 9.69 8.29 -0.09
C LEU A 33 9.69 9.29 1.08
N GLU A 34 9.51 8.83 2.32
CA GLU A 34 9.42 9.64 3.56
C GLU A 34 8.27 10.67 3.57
N ILE A 35 7.33 10.53 2.64
CA ILE A 35 6.13 11.37 2.53
C ILE A 35 5.12 11.02 3.63
N LEU A 36 5.09 9.75 4.03
CA LEU A 36 4.30 9.23 5.15
C LEU A 36 5.27 8.65 6.18
N SER A 37 5.22 9.14 7.42
CA SER A 37 6.02 8.53 8.50
C SER A 37 5.35 7.26 9.01
N MET A 38 6.15 6.34 9.59
CA MET A 38 5.59 5.14 10.24
C MET A 38 4.61 5.52 11.36
N THR A 39 4.94 6.54 12.16
CA THR A 39 4.08 7.05 13.23
C THR A 39 2.73 7.54 12.67
N ASP A 40 2.74 8.35 11.63
CA ASP A 40 1.51 8.85 11.00
C ASP A 40 0.68 7.75 10.36
N TYR A 41 1.36 6.78 9.74
CA TYR A 41 0.72 5.58 9.22
C TYR A 41 0.01 4.81 10.33
N GLU A 42 0.66 4.57 11.47
CA GLU A 42 0.04 3.90 12.62
C GLU A 42 -1.14 4.70 13.19
N LEU A 43 -1.02 6.02 13.32
CA LEU A 43 -2.12 6.88 13.76
C LEU A 43 -3.33 6.74 12.83
N TRP A 44 -3.10 6.72 11.52
CA TRP A 44 -4.14 6.47 10.53
C TRP A 44 -4.71 5.05 10.62
N ARG A 45 -3.86 4.01 10.73
CA ARG A 45 -4.31 2.61 10.89
C ARG A 45 -5.13 2.38 12.16
N ASN A 46 -4.86 3.14 13.21
CA ASN A 46 -5.62 3.15 14.46
C ASN A 46 -6.88 4.04 14.41
N GLY A 47 -7.11 4.74 13.30
CA GLY A 47 -8.28 5.60 13.11
C GLY A 47 -8.21 6.93 13.86
N LYS A 48 -7.04 7.33 14.35
CA LYS A 48 -6.80 8.67 14.95
C LYS A 48 -6.71 9.77 13.89
N VAL A 49 -6.43 9.39 12.64
CA VAL A 49 -6.45 10.26 11.47
C VAL A 49 -7.64 9.88 10.59
N LEU A 50 -8.43 10.87 10.16
CA LEU A 50 -9.64 10.64 9.37
C LEU A 50 -9.37 10.08 7.97
N TYR A 51 -8.29 10.54 7.31
CA TYR A 51 -7.88 10.11 5.98
C TYR A 51 -6.36 10.25 5.80
N LEU A 52 -5.74 9.35 5.03
CA LEU A 52 -4.28 9.23 4.91
C LEU A 52 -3.61 10.51 4.38
N GLU A 53 -4.18 11.14 3.35
CA GLU A 53 -3.63 12.37 2.74
C GLU A 53 -3.43 13.50 3.75
N LYS A 54 -4.16 13.50 4.88
CA LYS A 54 -4.06 14.53 5.94
C LYS A 54 -2.68 14.59 6.56
N VAL A 55 -1.99 13.45 6.66
CA VAL A 55 -0.71 13.30 7.35
C VAL A 55 0.45 13.10 6.38
N CYS A 56 0.20 13.19 5.07
CA CYS A 56 1.26 13.21 4.07
C CYS A 56 1.94 14.58 4.04
N LYS A 57 3.27 14.60 3.94
CA LYS A 57 4.09 15.82 3.96
C LYS A 57 4.10 16.62 2.65
N VAL A 58 3.32 16.21 1.64
CA VAL A 58 3.29 16.82 0.31
C VAL A 58 1.86 17.15 -0.10
N ASN A 59 1.69 18.04 -1.09
CA ASN A 59 0.38 18.43 -1.58
C ASN A 59 -0.30 17.33 -2.43
N LEU A 60 -1.61 17.49 -2.64
CA LEU A 60 -2.43 16.53 -3.41
C LEU A 60 -1.98 16.36 -4.86
N LYS A 61 -1.40 17.40 -5.47
CA LYS A 61 -0.84 17.32 -6.83
C LYS A 61 0.29 16.28 -6.88
N LYS A 62 1.24 16.35 -5.94
CA LYS A 62 2.34 15.38 -5.84
C LYS A 62 1.86 13.97 -5.52
N LEU A 63 0.88 13.83 -4.63
CA LEU A 63 0.27 12.52 -4.33
C LEU A 63 -0.38 11.91 -5.57
N SER A 64 -1.09 12.72 -6.36
CA SER A 64 -1.70 12.30 -7.61
C SER A 64 -0.65 11.88 -8.64
N THR A 65 0.46 12.62 -8.74
CA THR A 65 1.61 12.25 -9.59
C THR A 65 2.19 10.89 -9.17
N ILE A 66 2.38 10.64 -7.88
CA ILE A 66 2.89 9.35 -7.39
C ILE A 66 1.98 8.20 -7.81
N LEU A 67 0.67 8.32 -7.58
CA LEU A 67 -0.29 7.29 -7.97
C LEU A 67 -0.34 7.07 -9.48
N HIS A 68 -0.19 8.14 -10.27
CA HIS A 68 -0.11 8.05 -11.72
C HIS A 68 1.12 7.27 -12.16
N GLU A 69 2.30 7.64 -11.66
CA GLU A 69 3.57 6.98 -12.01
C GLU A 69 3.58 5.51 -11.60
N MET A 70 2.99 5.18 -10.45
CA MET A 70 2.82 3.78 -10.05
C MET A 70 2.03 2.97 -11.08
N ARG A 71 0.95 3.55 -11.64
CA ARG A 71 0.15 2.90 -12.70
C ARG A 71 0.92 2.77 -14.01
N VAL A 72 1.69 3.81 -14.39
CA VAL A 72 2.53 3.78 -15.59
C VAL A 72 3.59 2.68 -15.46
N TYR A 73 4.28 2.62 -14.32
CA TYR A 73 5.26 1.57 -14.03
C TYR A 73 4.62 0.18 -14.08
N ALA A 74 3.47 0.00 -13.42
CA ALA A 74 2.75 -1.27 -13.41
C ALA A 74 2.31 -1.72 -14.81
N LYS A 75 1.82 -0.80 -15.64
CA LYS A 75 1.43 -1.08 -17.03
C LYS A 75 2.64 -1.53 -17.87
N LYS A 76 3.78 -0.86 -17.73
CA LYS A 76 5.02 -1.24 -18.42
C LYS A 76 5.55 -2.61 -17.98
N GLY A 77 5.44 -2.92 -16.69
CA GLY A 77 5.86 -4.20 -16.10
C GLY A 77 4.83 -5.32 -16.20
N ASN A 78 3.68 -5.11 -16.86
CA ASN A 78 2.55 -6.04 -16.92
C ASN A 78 2.13 -6.58 -15.53
N LEU A 79 2.14 -5.72 -14.51
CA LEU A 79 1.79 -6.08 -13.14
C LEU A 79 0.27 -6.19 -13.00
N LYS A 80 -0.18 -7.19 -12.24
CA LYS A 80 -1.61 -7.40 -11.99
C LYS A 80 -2.11 -6.42 -10.92
N PRO A 81 -3.10 -5.56 -11.22
CA PRO A 81 -3.76 -4.78 -10.19
C PRO A 81 -4.61 -5.70 -9.29
N SER A 82 -4.50 -5.52 -7.98
CA SER A 82 -5.25 -6.27 -6.98
C SER A 82 -5.80 -5.29 -5.94
N PHE A 83 -7.13 -5.27 -5.77
CA PHE A 83 -7.77 -4.34 -4.84
C PHE A 83 -7.66 -4.84 -3.40
N CYS A 84 -7.19 -3.98 -2.49
CA CYS A 84 -7.02 -4.30 -1.08
C CYS A 84 -7.71 -3.26 -0.17
N VAL A 85 -8.71 -3.70 0.60
CA VAL A 85 -9.43 -2.84 1.55
C VAL A 85 -8.64 -2.66 2.83
N TYR A 86 -8.29 -1.42 3.16
CA TYR A 86 -7.65 -1.09 4.42
C TYR A 86 -8.70 -0.93 5.53
N LYS A 87 -8.48 -1.65 6.63
CA LYS A 87 -9.36 -1.67 7.81
C LYS A 87 -8.60 -1.13 9.02
N ARG A 88 -9.33 -0.46 9.92
CA ARG A 88 -8.78 -0.01 11.22
C ARG A 88 -8.31 -1.22 12.04
N TRP A 89 -7.16 -1.06 12.71
CA TRP A 89 -6.61 -2.09 13.59
C TRP A 89 -7.34 -2.15 14.94
N ALA A 90 -7.43 -1.01 15.63
CA ALA A 90 -7.91 -0.92 17.01
C ALA A 90 -9.42 -0.71 17.10
N VAL A 91 -10.23 -1.68 16.65
CA VAL A 91 -11.70 -1.62 16.81
C VAL A 91 -12.17 -2.43 18.02
N LYS A 92 -12.80 -1.75 18.99
CA LYS A 92 -13.41 -2.37 20.17
C LYS A 92 -14.80 -2.95 19.82
N LYS A 93 -15.19 -4.01 20.53
CA LYS A 93 -16.55 -4.56 20.44
C LYS A 93 -17.55 -3.58 21.05
N LYS A 94 -18.76 -3.51 20.50
CA LYS A 94 -19.88 -2.85 21.20
C LYS A 94 -20.20 -3.69 22.44
N ASN A 95 -20.09 -3.10 23.63
CA ASN A 95 -20.47 -3.71 24.91
C ASN A 95 -19.78 -5.06 25.23
N GLY A 96 -18.58 -5.31 24.69
CA GLY A 96 -17.81 -6.54 24.96
C GLY A 96 -18.31 -7.82 24.28
N GLN A 97 -19.52 -7.83 23.73
CA GLN A 97 -20.14 -8.98 23.08
C GLN A 97 -20.22 -8.82 21.55
N GLY A 98 -20.25 -9.94 20.82
CA GLY A 98 -20.39 -9.95 19.35
C GLY A 98 -19.11 -9.77 18.53
N LYS A 99 -19.28 -9.69 17.20
CA LYS A 99 -18.20 -9.51 16.22
C LYS A 99 -17.68 -8.08 16.26
N LYS A 100 -16.35 -7.92 16.15
CA LYS A 100 -15.74 -6.59 16.02
C LYS A 100 -16.25 -5.91 14.73
N PRO A 101 -16.73 -4.66 14.78
CA PRO A 101 -17.15 -3.98 13.57
C PRO A 101 -15.95 -3.77 12.63
N VAL A 102 -16.19 -3.89 11.34
CA VAL A 102 -15.17 -3.63 10.31
C VAL A 102 -15.31 -2.18 9.87
N ILE A 103 -14.39 -1.33 10.34
CA ILE A 103 -14.36 0.08 9.94
C ILE A 103 -13.32 0.24 8.83
N LYS A 104 -13.79 0.58 7.62
CA LYS A 104 -12.93 0.89 6.48
C LYS A 104 -12.19 2.20 6.74
N LEU A 105 -10.93 2.23 6.36
CA LEU A 105 -10.14 3.46 6.32
C LEU A 105 -10.38 4.20 5.01
N ARG A 106 -10.18 5.50 5.05
CA ARG A 106 -10.25 6.38 3.89
C ARG A 106 -8.85 6.92 3.61
N PHE A 107 -8.51 7.07 2.34
CA PHE A 107 -7.23 7.62 1.91
C PHE A 107 -7.33 9.12 1.72
N SER A 108 -8.39 9.60 1.07
CA SER A 108 -8.49 10.98 0.60
C SER A 108 -9.49 11.83 1.37
N LYS A 109 -9.33 13.16 1.31
CA LYS A 109 -10.33 14.08 1.87
C LYS A 109 -11.68 14.00 1.14
N SER A 110 -11.64 13.83 -0.18
CA SER A 110 -12.83 13.80 -1.05
C SER A 110 -13.57 12.48 -0.99
N GLY A 111 -12.87 11.36 -0.73
CA GLY A 111 -13.46 10.02 -0.70
C GLY A 111 -14.05 9.60 -2.03
N SER A 112 -13.58 10.22 -3.11
CA SER A 112 -13.93 9.81 -4.47
C SER A 112 -13.53 8.35 -4.67
N GLU A 113 -14.46 7.55 -5.18
CA GLU A 113 -14.26 6.11 -5.36
C GLU A 113 -13.01 5.79 -6.18
N ASP A 114 -12.74 6.58 -7.24
CA ASP A 114 -11.56 6.40 -8.06
C ASP A 114 -10.25 6.64 -7.30
N ILE A 115 -10.21 7.70 -6.47
CA ILE A 115 -9.02 8.02 -5.68
C ILE A 115 -8.79 6.94 -4.62
N GLU A 116 -9.84 6.53 -3.93
CA GLU A 116 -9.77 5.45 -2.93
C GLU A 116 -9.32 4.14 -3.58
N LYS A 117 -9.82 3.82 -4.78
CA LYS A 117 -9.43 2.64 -5.55
C LYS A 117 -7.95 2.70 -5.95
N TRP A 118 -7.45 3.85 -6.39
CA TRP A 118 -6.04 4.00 -6.77
C TRP A 118 -5.10 3.75 -5.58
N TYR A 119 -5.43 4.29 -4.40
CA TYR A 119 -4.66 4.02 -3.20
C TYR A 119 -4.76 2.56 -2.72
N ALA A 120 -5.95 1.98 -2.80
CA ALA A 120 -6.23 0.61 -2.39
C ALA A 120 -5.68 -0.45 -3.35
N THR A 121 -5.27 -0.07 -4.57
CA THR A 121 -4.75 -1.02 -5.56
C THR A 121 -3.30 -1.37 -5.26
N HIS A 122 -3.05 -2.65 -5.07
CA HIS A 122 -1.70 -3.23 -5.03
C HIS A 122 -1.32 -3.71 -6.42
N PHE A 123 -0.08 -3.52 -6.82
CA PHE A 123 0.44 -4.03 -8.09
C PHE A 123 1.27 -5.26 -7.82
N VAL A 124 0.83 -6.39 -8.36
CA VAL A 124 1.37 -7.72 -8.04
C VAL A 124 2.15 -8.27 -9.23
N ASP A 125 3.37 -8.70 -8.97
CA ASP A 125 4.14 -9.55 -9.89
C ASP A 125 3.77 -11.00 -9.61
N THR A 126 2.88 -11.54 -10.45
CA THR A 126 2.36 -12.91 -10.28
C THR A 126 3.48 -13.95 -10.35
N LYS A 127 4.44 -13.77 -11.26
CA LYS A 127 5.57 -14.68 -11.44
C LYS A 127 6.46 -14.69 -10.20
N LYS A 128 6.72 -13.52 -9.61
CA LYS A 128 7.52 -13.44 -8.38
C LYS A 128 6.78 -14.04 -7.18
N ILE A 129 5.47 -13.83 -7.08
CA ILE A 129 4.66 -14.43 -6.01
C ILE A 129 4.62 -15.96 -6.11
N GLU A 130 4.51 -16.52 -7.32
CA GLU A 130 4.58 -17.97 -7.55
C GLU A 130 5.92 -18.54 -7.07
N LYS A 131 7.04 -17.95 -7.49
CA LYS A 131 8.38 -18.35 -7.04
C LYS A 131 8.54 -18.28 -5.51
N ILE A 132 8.09 -17.20 -4.87
CA ILE A 132 8.14 -17.07 -3.40
C ILE A 132 7.32 -18.17 -2.71
N LYS A 133 6.19 -18.59 -3.30
CA LYS A 133 5.37 -19.68 -2.75
C LYS A 133 6.02 -21.05 -2.93
N GLU A 134 6.71 -21.28 -4.04
CA GLU A 134 7.48 -22.49 -4.29
C GLU A 134 8.65 -22.61 -3.32
N GLU A 135 9.46 -21.55 -3.18
CA GLU A 135 10.59 -21.47 -2.23
C GLU A 135 10.15 -21.76 -0.79
N LYS A 136 8.99 -21.23 -0.36
CA LYS A 136 8.43 -21.49 0.97
C LYS A 136 7.93 -22.92 1.17
N GLN A 137 7.46 -23.58 0.11
CA GLN A 137 6.99 -24.96 0.21
C GLN A 137 8.18 -25.91 0.38
N VAL A 138 9.27 -25.70 -0.37
CA VAL A 138 10.50 -26.50 -0.28
C VAL A 138 11.11 -26.42 1.12
N ASN A 139 11.31 -25.21 1.65
CA ASN A 139 11.91 -25.03 2.99
C ASN A 139 11.05 -25.64 4.12
N ASN A 140 9.72 -25.64 3.99
CA ASN A 140 8.83 -26.26 4.99
C ASN A 140 8.83 -27.80 4.96
N SER A 141 9.25 -28.42 3.85
CA SER A 141 9.43 -29.87 3.74
C SER A 141 10.76 -30.33 4.32
N ASP A 142 11.82 -29.52 4.22
CA ASP A 142 13.16 -29.86 4.72
C ASP A 142 13.26 -29.74 6.25
N ASP A 143 12.49 -28.86 6.89
CA ASP A 143 12.41 -28.71 8.37
C ASP A 143 11.59 -29.83 9.07
N LYS A 144 11.00 -30.76 8.30
CA LYS A 144 10.18 -31.88 8.82
C LYS A 144 10.86 -33.24 8.74
N GLN A 145 12.15 -33.30 8.40
CA GLN A 145 12.89 -34.55 8.19
C GLN A 145 13.99 -34.75 9.24
#